data_AF-A0A2E9AQT5-F1
#
_entry.id   AF-A0A2E9AQT5-F1
#
_cell.length_a   1.000
_cell.length_b   1.000
_cell.length_c   1.000
_cell.angle_alpha   90.00
_cell.angle_beta   90.00
_cell.angle_gamma   90.00
#
_symmetry.space_group_name_H-M   'P 1'
#
loop_
_entity.id
_entity.type
_entity.pdbx_description
1 polymer ?
#
loop_
_entity_poly.entity_id
_entity_poly.type
_entity_poly.pdbx_seq_one_letter_code
_entity_poly.pdbx_strand_id
1 'polypeptide(L)'
;MDSVAKIPQILGGIFFFFFGLPFTLVPFIMFFELGAIDPAYPFEALFLIAFSIPFLLSGLAIQSMGLAAIRWAFVATKDPNLAPRLGKIGPARIAITEHPNTEYVGEYIRQSEIINGRDWYRMADSNSRLYYYAVNEGGAPGWSIDDRQDNGSKDWFNGGWFPSTVATLPLGRRMWNDIEPPWVEIEVLESAEKKSNWWEKKS
;
A
#
# COMPACT_ATOMS: atom_id res chain seq x y z
N MET A 1 1.99 -6.31 -19.98
CA MET A 1 2.81 -5.68 -18.93
C MET A 1 3.35 -6.80 -18.05
N ASP A 2 4.65 -6.98 -18.14
CA ASP A 2 5.19 -8.26 -18.58
C ASP A 2 5.75 -9.06 -17.43
N SER A 3 5.51 -10.38 -17.44
CA SER A 3 6.12 -11.33 -16.51
C SER A 3 7.64 -11.13 -16.38
N VAL A 4 8.29 -10.62 -17.43
CA VAL A 4 9.71 -10.28 -17.49
C VAL A 4 10.13 -9.23 -16.45
N ALA A 5 9.29 -8.23 -16.16
CA ALA A 5 9.59 -7.19 -15.17
C ALA A 5 9.59 -7.72 -13.72
N LYS A 6 8.93 -8.86 -13.47
CA LYS A 6 8.80 -9.49 -12.15
C LYS A 6 9.92 -10.50 -11.85
N ILE A 7 10.61 -10.98 -12.89
CA ILE A 7 11.69 -11.97 -12.77
C ILE A 7 12.81 -11.50 -11.83
N PRO A 8 13.34 -10.26 -11.92
CA PRO A 8 14.40 -9.81 -11.02
C PRO A 8 13.98 -9.78 -9.55
N GLN A 9 12.74 -9.40 -9.26
CA GLN A 9 12.20 -9.34 -7.89
C GLN A 9 12.03 -10.75 -7.30
N ILE A 10 11.53 -11.69 -8.10
CA ILE A 10 11.39 -13.10 -7.70
C ILE A 10 12.77 -13.71 -7.46
N LEU A 11 13.71 -13.53 -8.39
CA LEU A 11 15.08 -14.05 -8.26
C LEU A 11 15.81 -13.43 -7.05
N GLY A 12 15.67 -12.12 -6.84
CA GLY A 12 16.22 -11.45 -5.66
C GLY A 12 15.61 -11.96 -4.36
N GLY A 13 14.29 -12.19 -4.33
CA GLY A 13 13.62 -12.75 -3.17
C GLY A 13 14.04 -14.20 -2.86
N ILE A 14 14.21 -15.03 -3.90
CA ILE A 14 14.78 -16.38 -3.79
C ILE A 14 16.21 -16.29 -3.24
N PHE A 15 17.04 -15.41 -3.78
CA PHE A 15 18.41 -15.19 -3.30
C PHE A 15 18.44 -14.86 -1.80
N PHE A 16 17.66 -13.86 -1.35
CA PHE A 16 17.63 -13.49 0.06
C PHE A 16 17.11 -14.62 0.96
N PHE A 17 16.11 -15.36 0.50
CA PHE A 17 15.60 -16.52 1.25
C PHE A 17 16.71 -17.55 1.50
N PHE A 18 17.42 -17.98 0.45
CA PHE A 18 18.50 -18.95 0.60
C PHE A 18 19.74 -18.35 1.31
N PHE A 19 20.04 -17.07 1.11
CA PHE A 19 21.15 -16.38 1.79
C PHE A 19 20.95 -16.31 3.31
N GLY A 20 19.70 -16.22 3.80
CA GLY A 20 19.41 -16.23 5.22
C GLY A 20 19.52 -17.60 5.90
N LEU A 21 19.50 -18.71 5.13
CA LEU A 21 19.49 -20.07 5.69
C LEU A 21 20.68 -20.40 6.61
N PRO A 22 21.94 -20.08 6.28
CA PRO A 22 23.07 -20.37 7.16
C PRO A 22 22.88 -19.75 8.54
N PHE A 23 22.35 -18.52 8.61
CA PHE A 23 22.10 -17.79 9.85
C PHE A 23 20.96 -18.40 10.67
N THR A 24 19.85 -18.76 10.02
CA THR A 24 18.71 -19.44 10.68
C THR A 24 19.10 -20.82 11.20
N LEU A 25 20.04 -21.48 10.55
CA LEU A 25 20.51 -22.81 10.94
C LEU A 25 21.57 -22.80 12.04
N VAL A 26 22.14 -21.66 12.43
CA VAL A 26 23.17 -21.55 13.48
C VAL A 26 22.79 -22.26 14.79
N PRO A 27 21.57 -22.09 15.36
CA PRO A 27 21.18 -22.85 16.55
C PRO A 27 21.22 -24.36 16.31
N PHE A 28 20.70 -24.82 15.17
CA PHE A 28 20.66 -26.25 14.83
C PHE A 28 22.06 -26.83 14.64
N ILE A 29 22.95 -26.11 13.96
CA ILE A 29 24.35 -26.53 13.77
C ILE A 29 25.05 -26.61 15.12
N MET A 30 24.93 -25.58 15.97
CA MET A 30 25.59 -25.58 17.28
C MET A 30 25.07 -26.69 18.20
N PHE A 31 23.76 -26.91 18.29
CA PHE A 31 23.21 -27.95 19.16
C PHE A 31 23.38 -29.37 18.59
N PHE A 32 23.54 -29.51 17.27
CA PHE A 32 23.83 -30.80 16.65
C PHE A 32 25.31 -31.19 16.80
N GLU A 33 26.23 -30.22 16.69
CA GLU A 33 27.69 -30.47 16.76
C GLU A 33 28.27 -30.43 18.17
N LEU A 34 27.84 -29.50 19.04
CA LEU A 34 28.36 -29.38 20.40
C LEU A 34 27.60 -30.22 21.44
N GLY A 35 26.50 -30.85 21.05
CA GLY A 35 25.65 -31.64 21.94
C GLY A 35 24.42 -30.88 22.43
N ALA A 36 23.40 -31.66 22.81
CA ALA A 36 22.13 -31.13 23.29
C ALA A 36 22.31 -30.33 24.60
N ILE A 37 21.33 -29.50 24.93
CA ILE A 37 21.28 -28.73 26.19
C ILE A 37 21.40 -29.70 27.37
N ASP A 38 22.58 -29.72 28.01
CA ASP A 38 22.85 -30.53 29.20
C ASP A 38 22.46 -29.74 30.46
N PRO A 39 21.47 -30.21 31.24
CA PRO A 39 21.09 -29.59 32.51
C PRO A 39 22.23 -29.58 33.55
N ALA A 40 23.24 -30.44 33.40
CA ALA A 40 24.42 -30.46 34.26
C ALA A 40 25.36 -29.25 34.02
N TYR A 41 25.27 -28.62 32.83
CA TYR A 41 26.08 -27.47 32.42
C TYR A 41 25.21 -26.29 31.98
N PRO A 42 24.40 -25.73 32.89
CA PRO A 42 23.38 -24.74 32.55
C PRO A 42 23.97 -23.43 32.00
N PHE A 43 25.17 -23.05 32.42
CA PHE A 43 25.83 -21.83 31.95
C PHE A 43 26.31 -21.93 30.50
N GLU A 44 26.81 -23.10 30.09
CA GLU A 44 27.23 -23.36 28.72
C GLU A 44 26.02 -23.37 27.77
N ALA A 45 24.94 -24.05 28.18
CA ALA A 45 23.69 -24.05 27.44
C ALA A 45 23.12 -22.62 27.29
N LEU A 46 23.09 -21.83 28.38
CA LEU A 46 22.60 -20.46 28.34
C LEU A 46 23.45 -19.58 27.40
N PHE A 47 24.77 -19.75 27.43
CA PHE A 47 25.69 -19.04 26.54
C PHE A 47 25.43 -19.40 25.07
N LEU A 48 25.33 -20.69 24.73
CA LEU A 48 25.07 -21.14 23.36
C LEU A 48 23.72 -20.64 22.83
N ILE A 49 22.67 -20.67 23.66
CA ILE A 49 21.36 -20.11 23.32
C ILE A 49 21.50 -18.61 23.04
N ALA A 50 22.06 -17.85 23.98
CA ALA A 50 22.21 -16.40 23.86
C ALA A 50 23.05 -16.00 22.64
N PHE A 51 24.10 -16.76 22.35
CA PHE A 51 24.97 -16.55 21.20
C PHE A 51 24.28 -16.87 19.87
N SER A 52 23.40 -17.87 19.84
CA SER A 52 22.68 -18.30 18.63
C SER A 52 21.55 -17.35 18.21
N ILE A 53 20.92 -16.66 19.18
CA ILE A 53 19.72 -15.85 18.96
C ILE A 53 19.93 -14.73 17.92
N PRO A 54 21.01 -13.93 17.97
CA PRO A 54 21.25 -12.90 16.96
C PRO A 54 21.32 -13.44 15.54
N PHE A 55 21.93 -14.62 15.34
CA PHE A 55 22.01 -15.26 14.02
C PHE A 55 20.65 -15.77 13.56
N LEU A 56 19.91 -16.44 14.45
CA LEU A 56 18.56 -16.91 14.15
C LEU A 56 17.65 -15.74 13.73
N LEU A 57 17.64 -14.66 14.51
CA LEU A 57 16.84 -13.47 14.22
C LEU A 57 17.27 -12.80 12.91
N SER A 58 18.57 -12.68 12.66
CA SER A 58 19.09 -12.10 11.41
C SER A 58 18.70 -12.95 10.19
N GLY A 59 18.83 -14.27 10.29
CA GLY A 59 18.43 -15.21 9.23
C GLY A 59 16.93 -15.14 8.93
N LEU A 60 16.10 -15.15 9.98
CA LEU A 60 14.64 -15.01 9.84
C LEU A 60 14.25 -13.65 9.25
N ALA A 61 14.94 -12.56 9.65
CA ALA A 61 14.69 -11.23 9.10
C ALA A 61 14.96 -11.21 7.59
N ILE A 62 16.13 -11.68 7.15
CA ILE A 62 16.51 -11.73 5.73
C ILE A 62 15.56 -12.65 4.95
N GLN A 63 15.21 -13.82 5.48
CA GLN A 63 14.24 -14.73 4.84
C GLN A 63 12.85 -14.10 4.71
N SER A 64 12.41 -13.34 5.72
CA SER A 64 11.14 -12.62 5.67
C SER A 64 11.14 -11.55 4.58
N MET A 65 12.26 -10.85 4.38
CA MET A 65 12.44 -9.90 3.28
C MET A 65 12.40 -10.61 1.92
N GLY A 66 13.05 -11.77 1.79
CA GLY A 66 13.02 -12.59 0.58
C GLY A 66 11.60 -13.06 0.22
N LEU A 67 10.88 -13.60 1.20
CA LEU A 67 9.48 -14.03 1.03
C LEU A 67 8.55 -12.85 0.73
N ALA A 68 8.76 -11.69 1.36
CA ALA A 68 8.02 -10.49 1.06
C ALA A 68 8.22 -10.06 -0.40
N ALA A 69 9.46 -10.01 -0.89
CA ALA A 69 9.77 -9.68 -2.28
C ALA A 69 9.07 -10.64 -3.27
N ILE A 70 9.09 -11.94 -3.00
CA ILE A 70 8.39 -12.94 -3.81
C ILE A 70 6.87 -12.71 -3.76
N ARG A 71 6.30 -12.49 -2.57
CA ARG A 71 4.87 -12.21 -2.39
C ARG A 71 4.45 -10.98 -3.18
N TRP A 72 5.22 -9.89 -3.11
CA TRP A 72 4.92 -8.67 -3.84
C TRP A 72 4.98 -8.85 -5.35
N ALA A 73 5.85 -9.72 -5.88
CA ALA A 73 5.87 -10.05 -7.29
C ALA A 73 4.60 -10.80 -7.76
N PHE A 74 3.98 -11.60 -6.88
CA PHE A 74 2.77 -12.39 -7.18
C PHE A 74 1.45 -11.70 -6.84
N VAL A 75 1.47 -10.63 -6.03
CA VAL A 75 0.34 -9.69 -5.96
C VAL A 75 0.25 -9.05 -7.33
N ALA A 76 -0.55 -9.69 -8.18
CA ALA A 76 -0.67 -9.36 -9.58
C ALA A 76 -0.90 -7.85 -9.73
N THR A 77 -0.24 -7.27 -10.74
CA THR A 77 -0.75 -6.16 -11.55
C THR A 77 -2.14 -6.55 -12.04
N LYS A 78 -3.12 -6.53 -11.14
CA LYS A 78 -4.52 -6.66 -11.48
C LYS A 78 -4.76 -5.48 -12.38
N ASP A 79 -5.23 -5.74 -13.60
CA ASP A 79 -5.68 -4.62 -14.43
C ASP A 79 -6.60 -3.76 -13.56
N PRO A 80 -6.21 -2.52 -13.23
CA PRO A 80 -6.92 -1.70 -12.27
C PRO A 80 -8.39 -1.54 -12.62
N ASN A 81 -8.70 -1.59 -13.92
CA ASN A 81 -10.04 -1.45 -14.47
C ASN A 81 -10.89 -2.73 -14.32
N LEU A 82 -10.26 -3.91 -14.18
CA LEU A 82 -10.94 -5.19 -13.97
C LEU A 82 -11.13 -5.54 -12.49
N ALA A 83 -10.64 -4.69 -11.59
CA ALA A 83 -10.83 -4.90 -10.17
C ALA A 83 -12.32 -4.73 -9.79
N PRO A 84 -12.96 -5.72 -9.14
CA PRO A 84 -14.32 -5.56 -8.67
C PRO A 84 -14.37 -4.43 -7.66
N ARG A 85 -15.50 -3.73 -7.62
CA ARG A 85 -15.76 -2.65 -6.66
C ARG A 85 -15.63 -3.16 -5.23
N LEU A 86 -14.87 -2.44 -4.42
CA LEU A 86 -14.63 -2.71 -3.02
C LEU A 86 -15.21 -1.55 -2.20
N GLY A 87 -16.24 -1.84 -1.41
CA GLY A 87 -16.92 -0.85 -0.58
C GLY A 87 -18.18 -0.24 -1.23
N LYS A 88 -18.77 0.72 -0.51
CA LYS A 88 -19.94 1.48 -0.98
C LYS A 88 -19.50 2.51 -2.01
N ILE A 89 -20.44 2.92 -2.87
CA ILE A 89 -20.23 4.03 -3.80
C ILE A 89 -19.96 5.30 -2.99
N GLY A 90 -18.86 5.99 -3.28
CA GLY A 90 -18.47 7.25 -2.63
C GLY A 90 -19.41 8.41 -2.98
N PRO A 91 -19.18 9.63 -2.45
CA PRO A 91 -19.94 10.83 -2.86
C PRO A 91 -19.80 11.11 -4.37
N ALA A 92 -20.78 11.78 -4.97
CA ALA A 92 -20.72 12.13 -6.40
C ALA A 92 -19.72 13.26 -6.66
N ARG A 93 -19.57 14.18 -5.71
CA ARG A 93 -18.69 15.34 -5.79
C ARG A 93 -17.96 15.54 -4.47
N ILE A 94 -16.68 15.84 -4.59
CA ILE A 94 -15.82 16.28 -3.47
C ILE A 94 -15.10 17.56 -3.89
N ALA A 95 -14.58 18.31 -2.93
CA ALA A 95 -13.68 19.42 -3.16
C ALA A 95 -12.37 19.15 -2.43
N ILE A 96 -11.25 19.49 -3.08
CA ILE A 96 -10.00 19.73 -2.37
C ILE A 96 -9.98 21.23 -2.06
N THR A 97 -10.10 21.61 -0.80
CA THR A 97 -10.24 23.01 -0.34
C THR A 97 -8.93 23.61 0.15
N GLU A 98 -8.00 22.76 0.61
CA GLU A 98 -6.63 23.12 0.97
C GLU A 98 -5.68 22.18 0.25
N HIS A 99 -4.64 22.73 -0.41
CA HIS A 99 -3.52 22.00 -0.97
C HIS A 99 -2.33 22.96 -1.18
N PRO A 100 -1.06 22.54 -1.02
CA PRO A 100 0.11 23.40 -1.20
C PRO A 100 0.26 23.98 -2.60
N ASN A 101 0.00 23.13 -3.60
CA ASN A 101 -0.09 23.56 -4.99
C ASN A 101 -1.57 23.81 -5.34
N THR A 102 -1.89 25.05 -5.69
CA THR A 102 -3.25 25.51 -5.97
C THR A 102 -3.85 24.87 -7.22
N GLU A 103 -3.05 24.28 -8.10
CA GLU A 103 -3.50 23.55 -9.29
C GLU A 103 -4.33 22.29 -8.97
N TYR A 104 -4.20 21.77 -7.74
CA TYR A 104 -4.97 20.62 -7.25
C TYR A 104 -6.21 21.03 -6.45
N VAL A 105 -6.40 22.32 -6.16
CA VAL A 105 -7.55 22.85 -5.41
C VAL A 105 -8.75 23.02 -6.36
N GLY A 106 -9.90 22.49 -5.97
CA GLY A 106 -11.15 22.68 -6.70
C GLY A 106 -12.12 21.50 -6.61
N GLU A 107 -13.11 21.48 -7.50
CA GLU A 107 -14.15 20.46 -7.50
C GLU A 107 -13.75 19.22 -8.29
N TYR A 108 -13.95 18.06 -7.67
CA TYR A 108 -13.65 16.75 -8.20
C TYR A 108 -14.93 15.91 -8.33
N ILE A 109 -15.16 15.41 -9.53
CA ILE A 109 -16.34 14.64 -9.90
C ILE A 109 -15.99 13.16 -9.97
N ARG A 110 -16.80 12.34 -9.29
CA ARG A 110 -16.66 10.88 -9.32
C ARG A 110 -16.87 10.36 -10.73
N GLN A 111 -15.98 9.50 -11.19
CA GLN A 111 -16.09 8.88 -12.51
C GLN A 111 -16.99 7.64 -12.47
N SER A 112 -17.45 7.20 -13.64
CA SER A 112 -18.35 6.04 -13.75
C SER A 112 -17.60 4.72 -13.59
N GLU A 113 -16.36 4.72 -14.05
CA GLU A 113 -15.38 3.65 -13.97
C GLU A 113 -14.74 3.60 -12.58
N ILE A 114 -14.26 2.41 -12.21
CA ILE A 114 -13.50 2.19 -10.98
C ILE A 114 -12.04 1.90 -11.32
N ILE A 115 -11.15 2.38 -10.46
CA ILE A 115 -9.72 2.12 -10.55
C ILE A 115 -9.32 1.37 -9.28
N ASN A 116 -8.65 0.24 -9.43
CA ASN A 116 -8.20 -0.60 -8.30
C ASN A 116 -9.35 -0.97 -7.33
N GLY A 117 -10.55 -1.13 -7.89
CA GLY A 117 -11.76 -1.46 -7.14
C GLY A 117 -12.31 -0.29 -6.30
N ARG A 118 -11.83 0.94 -6.50
CA ARG A 118 -12.29 2.14 -5.80
C ARG A 118 -12.88 3.14 -6.78
N ASP A 119 -13.78 3.98 -6.26
CA ASP A 119 -14.16 5.20 -6.95
C ASP A 119 -12.94 6.13 -7.02
N TRP A 120 -12.79 6.78 -8.16
CA TRP A 120 -11.79 7.81 -8.38
C TRP A 120 -12.49 9.07 -8.87
N TYR A 121 -11.82 10.19 -8.67
CA TYR A 121 -12.37 11.50 -8.94
C TYR A 121 -11.45 12.28 -9.85
N ARG A 122 -12.05 13.04 -10.77
CA ARG A 122 -11.32 13.93 -11.67
C ARG A 122 -11.81 15.35 -11.46
N MET A 123 -10.88 16.28 -11.40
CA MET A 123 -11.18 17.70 -11.34
C MET A 123 -11.94 18.14 -12.60
N ALA A 124 -13.00 18.93 -12.45
CA ALA A 124 -13.88 19.29 -13.56
C ALA A 124 -13.15 20.03 -14.70
N ASP A 125 -12.23 20.92 -14.33
CA ASP A 125 -11.57 21.84 -15.27
C ASP A 125 -10.12 21.45 -15.58
N SER A 126 -9.65 20.29 -15.12
CA SER A 126 -8.26 19.86 -15.33
C SER A 126 -8.12 18.33 -15.47
N ASN A 127 -6.88 17.86 -15.62
CA ASN A 127 -6.56 16.43 -15.59
C ASN A 127 -6.19 15.92 -14.21
N SER A 128 -6.19 16.80 -13.19
CA SER A 128 -5.94 16.42 -11.81
C SER A 128 -6.95 15.38 -11.37
N ARG A 129 -6.46 14.32 -10.73
CA ARG A 129 -7.28 13.19 -10.28
C ARG A 129 -6.88 12.77 -8.89
N LEU A 130 -7.86 12.27 -8.16
CA LEU A 130 -7.71 11.56 -6.90
C LEU A 130 -8.09 10.09 -7.12
N TYR A 131 -7.15 9.18 -6.91
CA TYR A 131 -7.38 7.75 -7.12
C TYR A 131 -6.65 6.91 -6.07
N TYR A 132 -7.06 5.65 -5.93
CA TYR A 132 -6.42 4.72 -5.02
C TYR A 132 -5.35 3.90 -5.75
N TYR A 133 -4.12 3.93 -5.28
CA TYR A 133 -3.03 3.09 -5.74
C TYR A 133 -2.97 1.79 -4.94
N ALA A 134 -3.00 0.65 -5.65
CA ALA A 134 -3.04 -0.70 -5.06
C ALA A 134 -1.73 -1.48 -5.22
N VAL A 135 -0.59 -0.78 -5.19
CA VAL A 135 0.76 -1.41 -5.22
C VAL A 135 1.05 -2.16 -6.52
N ASN A 136 0.49 -1.67 -7.63
CA ASN A 136 0.60 -2.33 -8.93
C ASN A 136 2.05 -2.37 -9.46
N GLU A 137 2.89 -1.40 -9.10
CA GLU A 137 4.32 -1.33 -9.45
C GLU A 137 5.25 -1.42 -8.22
N GLY A 138 4.74 -1.85 -7.06
CA GLY A 138 5.48 -1.84 -5.78
C GLY A 138 5.15 -0.63 -4.91
N GLY A 139 5.93 -0.40 -3.84
CA GLY A 139 5.67 0.69 -2.90
C GLY A 139 4.58 0.37 -1.86
N ALA A 140 3.87 1.41 -1.39
CA ALA A 140 2.84 1.28 -0.36
C ALA A 140 1.46 1.72 -0.90
N PRO A 141 0.36 1.05 -0.50
CA PRO A 141 -0.97 1.41 -0.99
C PRO A 141 -1.44 2.72 -0.37
N GLY A 142 -2.23 3.48 -1.11
CA GLY A 142 -2.78 4.73 -0.61
C GLY A 142 -3.57 5.52 -1.63
N TRP A 143 -4.00 6.70 -1.23
CA TRP A 143 -4.64 7.67 -2.10
C TRP A 143 -3.58 8.58 -2.72
N SER A 144 -3.66 8.76 -4.03
CA SER A 144 -2.72 9.58 -4.78
C SER A 144 -3.47 10.71 -5.46
N ILE A 145 -2.89 11.91 -5.38
CA ILE A 145 -3.29 13.06 -6.20
C ILE A 145 -2.24 13.21 -7.28
N ASP A 146 -2.66 13.24 -8.54
CA ASP A 146 -1.74 13.35 -9.68
C ASP A 146 -2.43 14.04 -10.87
N ASP A 147 -1.64 14.65 -11.74
CA ASP A 147 -2.07 15.39 -12.91
C ASP A 147 -1.90 14.61 -14.22
N ARG A 148 -1.19 13.48 -14.19
CA ARG A 148 -0.98 12.61 -15.35
C ARG A 148 -2.10 11.59 -15.47
N GLN A 149 -2.36 11.12 -16.68
CA GLN A 149 -3.37 10.10 -16.95
C GLN A 149 -2.77 8.70 -17.12
N ASP A 150 -3.33 7.73 -16.40
CA ASP A 150 -3.12 6.29 -16.58
C ASP A 150 -4.33 5.52 -16.03
N ASN A 151 -4.28 4.19 -16.00
CA ASN A 151 -5.32 3.35 -15.40
C ASN A 151 -5.20 3.19 -13.87
N GLY A 152 -4.32 3.90 -13.17
CA GLY A 152 -4.02 3.74 -11.74
C GLY A 152 -3.04 2.59 -11.43
N SER A 153 -2.31 2.11 -12.44
CA SER A 153 -1.23 1.13 -12.26
C SER A 153 0.08 1.79 -11.82
N LYS A 154 0.26 3.08 -12.10
CA LYS A 154 1.49 3.80 -11.81
C LYS A 154 1.54 4.33 -10.39
N ASP A 155 2.73 4.26 -9.79
CA ASP A 155 3.01 4.88 -8.49
C ASP A 155 3.30 6.39 -8.68
N TRP A 156 2.25 7.14 -9.04
CA TRP A 156 2.32 8.55 -9.42
C TRP A 156 1.50 9.41 -8.46
N PHE A 157 2.13 10.42 -7.87
CA PHE A 157 1.54 11.26 -6.84
C PHE A 157 2.15 12.68 -6.82
N ASN A 158 2.22 13.36 -7.97
CA ASN A 158 2.76 14.73 -8.06
C ASN A 158 2.02 15.74 -7.14
N GLY A 159 0.76 15.46 -6.78
CA GLY A 159 -0.03 16.21 -5.79
C GLY A 159 -0.02 15.58 -4.40
N GLY A 160 0.94 14.70 -4.13
CA GLY A 160 1.12 14.04 -2.85
C GLY A 160 0.39 12.70 -2.72
N TRP A 161 0.81 11.96 -1.69
CA TRP A 161 0.33 10.61 -1.40
C TRP A 161 -0.12 10.47 0.06
N PHE A 162 -1.26 9.82 0.28
CA PHE A 162 -1.80 9.51 1.60
C PHE A 162 -1.80 7.99 1.84
N PRO A 163 -0.99 7.46 2.77
CA PRO A 163 -0.93 6.03 3.05
C PRO A 163 -2.26 5.49 3.58
N SER A 164 -2.81 4.46 2.92
CA SER A 164 -4.06 3.83 3.37
C SER A 164 -4.22 2.42 2.82
N THR A 165 -4.55 1.48 3.70
CA THR A 165 -5.00 0.13 3.34
C THR A 165 -6.51 0.02 3.19
N VAL A 166 -7.24 1.07 3.58
CA VAL A 166 -8.71 1.09 3.61
C VAL A 166 -9.29 1.83 2.41
N ALA A 167 -10.49 1.40 2.02
CA ALA A 167 -11.24 1.93 0.87
C ALA A 167 -11.88 3.30 1.09
N THR A 168 -11.80 3.83 2.29
CA THR A 168 -12.44 5.10 2.66
C THR A 168 -11.64 6.27 2.12
N LEU A 169 -12.34 7.23 1.52
CA LEU A 169 -11.74 8.50 1.11
C LEU A 169 -11.14 9.23 2.33
N PRO A 170 -9.98 9.89 2.16
CA PRO A 170 -9.30 10.62 3.23
C PRO A 170 -9.94 11.99 3.44
N LEU A 171 -11.18 12.01 3.93
CA LEU A 171 -11.94 13.24 4.18
C LEU A 171 -11.36 14.07 5.34
N GLY A 172 -11.63 15.37 5.27
CA GLY A 172 -11.15 16.41 6.18
C GLY A 172 -9.69 16.80 5.92
N ARG A 173 -9.15 17.66 6.78
CA ARG A 173 -7.74 18.07 6.75
C ARG A 173 -6.79 16.97 7.23
N ARG A 174 -5.85 16.54 6.38
CA ARG A 174 -4.90 15.44 6.62
C ARG A 174 -3.48 15.80 6.20
N MET A 175 -2.50 15.08 6.75
CA MET A 175 -1.10 15.15 6.33
C MET A 175 -0.85 14.18 5.17
N TRP A 176 -0.29 14.69 4.07
CA TRP A 176 0.09 13.96 2.87
C TRP A 176 1.61 14.01 2.70
N ASN A 177 2.16 12.95 2.13
CA ASN A 177 3.58 12.81 1.87
C ASN A 177 3.96 13.45 0.53
N ASP A 178 5.26 13.72 0.37
CA ASP A 178 5.88 14.23 -0.87
C ASP A 178 5.40 15.61 -1.34
N ILE A 179 4.82 16.39 -0.43
CA ILE A 179 4.44 17.79 -0.62
C ILE A 179 4.79 18.63 0.62
N GLU A 180 5.04 19.92 0.42
CA GLU A 180 5.33 20.87 1.50
C GLU A 180 4.59 22.21 1.27
N PRO A 181 3.82 22.72 2.27
CA PRO A 181 3.45 22.08 3.54
C PRO A 181 2.65 20.77 3.35
N PRO A 182 2.56 19.86 4.32
CA PRO A 182 1.98 18.53 4.09
C PRO A 182 0.45 18.50 4.12
N TRP A 183 -0.25 19.64 4.12
CA TRP A 183 -1.68 19.67 4.46
C TRP A 183 -2.57 19.68 3.23
N VAL A 184 -3.53 18.75 3.20
CA VAL A 184 -4.60 18.70 2.20
C VAL A 184 -5.94 18.52 2.90
N GLU A 185 -6.95 19.28 2.51
CA GLU A 185 -8.31 19.17 3.02
C GLU A 185 -9.29 18.75 1.93
N ILE A 186 -10.03 17.67 2.20
CA ILE A 186 -11.02 17.12 1.28
C ILE A 186 -12.42 17.14 1.91
N GLU A 187 -13.34 17.83 1.24
CA GLU A 187 -14.73 18.00 1.66
C GLU A 187 -15.70 17.33 0.70
N VAL A 188 -16.87 16.93 1.21
CA VAL A 188 -17.96 16.38 0.38
C VAL A 188 -18.88 17.52 -0.02
N LEU A 189 -19.02 17.78 -1.32
CA LEU A 189 -19.91 18.83 -1.82
C LEU A 189 -21.35 18.35 -1.98
N GLU A 190 -21.54 17.08 -2.38
CA GLU A 190 -22.86 16.51 -2.61
C GLU A 190 -22.84 15.04 -2.20
N SER A 191 -23.48 14.72 -1.07
CA SER A 191 -23.79 13.35 -0.74
C SER A 191 -24.91 12.91 -1.69
N ALA A 192 -24.62 11.93 -2.54
CA ALA A 192 -25.59 11.34 -3.45
C ALA A 192 -26.61 10.50 -2.66
N GLU A 193 -27.43 11.15 -1.83
CA GLU A 193 -28.68 10.63 -1.28
C GLU A 193 -29.46 11.71 -0.51
N LYS A 194 -29.76 12.85 -1.15
CA LYS A 194 -31.01 13.52 -0.78
C LYS A 194 -32.14 12.67 -1.36
N LYS A 195 -32.66 11.72 -0.56
CA LYS A 195 -33.93 11.06 -0.86
C LYS A 195 -34.98 12.17 -1.00
N SER A 196 -35.23 12.63 -2.22
CA SER A 196 -36.40 13.46 -2.48
C SER A 196 -37.59 12.55 -2.24
N ASN A 197 -38.21 12.70 -1.08
CA ASN A 197 -39.36 11.91 -0.77
C ASN A 197 -40.49 12.27 -1.75
N TRP A 198 -41.14 11.25 -2.31
CA TRP A 198 -42.12 11.42 -3.39
C TRP A 198 -43.34 12.27 -3.00
N TRP A 199 -43.54 12.54 -1.71
CA TRP A 199 -44.63 13.37 -1.17
C TRP A 199 -44.35 14.89 -1.18
N GLU A 200 -43.11 15.35 -1.38
CA GLU A 200 -42.80 16.80 -1.42
C GLU A 200 -43.27 17.48 -2.73
N LYS A 201 -43.74 16.72 -3.72
CA LYS A 201 -44.22 17.25 -5.02
C LYS A 201 -45.72 17.55 -5.07
N LYS A 202 -46.43 17.54 -3.93
CA LYS A 202 -47.84 17.93 -3.88
C LYS A 202 -48.09 18.89 -2.71
N SER A 203 -47.78 20.17 -2.92
CA SER A 203 -48.43 21.30 -2.25
C SER A 203 -48.48 22.48 -3.19
#